data_AF-A0A553JNS3-F1
#
_entry.id   AF-A0A553JNS3-F1
#
_cell.length_a   1.000
_cell.length_b   1.000
_cell.length_c   1.000
_cell.angle_alpha   90.00
_cell.angle_beta   90.00
_cell.angle_gamma   90.00
#
_symmetry.space_group_name_H-M   'P 1'
#
loop_
_entity.id
_entity.type
_entity.pdbx_description
1 polymer ?
#
loop_
_entity_poly.entity_id
_entity_poly.type
_entity_poly.pdbx_seq_one_letter_code
_entity_poly.pdbx_strand_id
1 'polypeptide(L)'
;MSIAIVVLGSPNDCDGKLSVIAHSRCEAVLTEWRKTPALKVICTGGVGEHFNTTSTPHAQYVKHYLMSKGIPKASFLPIVESRFTFEDATLSRSVIKEHGITSVLLVTSEFHLPRAKLVFSGVFPTLSFRYITAVTPLSEEELLELEKHELAVMERERRNLLTLTS
;
A
#
# COMPACT_ATOMS: atom_id res chain seq x y z
N MET A 1 16.48 13.41 -7.21
CA MET A 1 15.13 13.12 -6.65
C MET A 1 15.05 11.62 -6.41
N SER A 2 14.87 11.19 -5.17
CA SER A 2 14.74 9.76 -4.83
C SER A 2 13.26 9.37 -4.85
N ILE A 3 12.95 8.24 -5.49
CA ILE A 3 11.57 7.80 -5.77
C ILE A 3 11.37 6.36 -5.28
N ALA A 4 10.28 6.11 -4.57
CA ALA A 4 9.85 4.77 -4.20
C ALA A 4 8.42 4.48 -4.64
N ILE A 5 8.17 3.22 -4.97
CA ILE A 5 6.84 2.63 -5.02
C ILE A 5 6.43 2.25 -3.61
N VAL A 6 5.29 2.72 -3.14
CA VAL A 6 4.64 2.26 -1.91
C VAL A 6 3.41 1.48 -2.32
N VAL A 7 3.37 0.18 -2.02
CA VAL A 7 2.22 -0.68 -2.33
C VAL A 7 1.40 -0.95 -1.07
N LEU A 8 0.12 -0.54 -1.10
CA LEU A 8 -0.80 -0.74 0.02
C LEU A 8 -1.26 -2.19 0.09
N GLY A 9 -1.31 -2.72 1.32
CA GLY A 9 -1.75 -4.08 1.61
C GLY A 9 -3.25 -4.34 1.32
N SER A 10 -3.57 -5.60 1.06
CA SER A 10 -4.94 -6.13 0.86
C SER A 10 -4.99 -7.54 1.46
N PRO A 11 -6.15 -8.08 1.90
CA PRO A 11 -6.15 -9.34 2.64
C PRO A 11 -5.43 -10.51 1.94
N ASN A 12 -4.96 -11.47 2.75
CA ASN A 12 -4.54 -12.81 2.32
C ASN A 12 -5.35 -13.87 3.08
N ASP A 13 -5.38 -15.10 2.58
CA ASP A 13 -6.01 -16.22 3.29
C ASP A 13 -5.16 -16.71 4.48
N CYS A 14 -5.67 -17.72 5.19
CA CYS A 14 -5.03 -18.29 6.37
C CYS A 14 -3.74 -19.07 6.06
N ASP A 15 -3.44 -19.33 4.78
CA ASP A 15 -2.21 -19.97 4.32
C ASP A 15 -1.20 -18.93 3.77
N GLY A 16 -1.54 -17.65 3.82
CA GLY A 16 -0.68 -16.56 3.34
C GLY A 16 -0.75 -16.33 1.83
N LYS A 17 -1.73 -16.93 1.14
CA LYS A 17 -1.96 -16.68 -0.28
C LYS A 17 -2.60 -15.31 -0.45
N LEU A 18 -1.96 -14.47 -1.25
CA LEU A 18 -2.44 -13.13 -1.58
C LEU A 18 -3.83 -13.20 -2.24
N SER A 19 -4.73 -12.31 -1.85
CA SER A 19 -6.02 -12.15 -2.55
C SER A 19 -5.82 -11.69 -4.00
N VAL A 20 -6.89 -11.82 -4.81
CA VAL A 20 -6.90 -11.33 -6.20
C VAL A 20 -6.63 -9.82 -6.29
N ILE A 21 -7.05 -9.04 -5.28
CA ILE A 21 -6.76 -7.61 -5.18
C ILE A 21 -5.27 -7.39 -4.89
N ALA A 22 -4.70 -8.10 -3.90
CA ALA A 22 -3.28 -7.99 -3.58
C ALA A 22 -2.39 -8.38 -4.78
N HIS A 23 -2.77 -9.42 -5.53
CA HIS A 23 -2.12 -9.79 -6.78
C HIS A 23 -2.21 -8.68 -7.83
N SER A 24 -3.40 -8.11 -8.07
CA SER A 24 -3.57 -7.00 -9.02
C SER A 24 -2.68 -5.80 -8.68
N ARG A 25 -2.58 -5.43 -7.39
CA ARG A 25 -1.65 -4.39 -6.93
C ARG A 25 -0.19 -4.76 -7.19
N CYS A 26 0.20 -6.02 -6.99
CA CYS A 26 1.54 -6.48 -7.33
C CYS A 26 1.83 -6.37 -8.84
N GLU A 27 0.88 -6.68 -9.72
CA GLU A 27 1.05 -6.53 -11.17
C GLU A 27 1.22 -5.04 -11.58
N ALA A 28 0.52 -4.12 -10.91
CA ALA A 28 0.74 -2.69 -11.08
C ALA A 28 2.16 -2.27 -10.64
N VAL A 29 2.65 -2.78 -9.49
CA VAL A 29 4.04 -2.57 -9.05
C VAL A 29 5.04 -3.08 -10.10
N LEU A 30 4.84 -4.30 -10.60
CA LEU A 30 5.73 -4.91 -11.61
C LEU A 30 5.77 -4.09 -12.90
N THR A 31 4.60 -3.58 -13.32
CA THR A 31 4.49 -2.72 -14.51
C THR A 31 5.30 -1.43 -14.33
N GLU A 32 5.14 -0.73 -13.21
CA GLU A 32 5.87 0.51 -12.94
C GLU A 32 7.37 0.27 -12.72
N TRP A 33 7.72 -0.80 -12.02
CA TRP A 33 9.12 -1.15 -11.78
C TRP A 33 9.84 -1.54 -13.08
N ARG A 34 9.20 -2.28 -13.99
CA ARG A 34 9.79 -2.61 -15.30
C ARG A 34 10.03 -1.38 -16.18
N LYS A 35 9.19 -0.34 -16.07
CA LYS A 35 9.41 0.96 -16.75
C LYS A 35 10.61 1.70 -16.16
N THR A 36 10.90 1.54 -14.87
CA THR A 36 12.03 2.20 -14.20
C THR A 36 12.64 1.27 -13.14
N PRO A 37 13.53 0.34 -13.53
CA PRO A 37 14.07 -0.70 -12.64
C PRO A 37 14.90 -0.19 -11.45
N ALA A 38 15.26 1.09 -11.44
CA ALA A 38 15.96 1.74 -10.33
C ALA A 38 15.03 2.12 -9.15
N LEU A 39 13.71 2.03 -9.32
CA LEU A 39 12.75 2.37 -8.27
C LEU A 39 12.88 1.43 -7.07
N LYS A 40 12.87 2.04 -5.88
CA LYS A 40 12.75 1.31 -4.63
C LYS A 40 11.31 0.90 -4.37
N VAL A 41 11.10 -0.18 -3.62
CA VAL A 41 9.77 -0.70 -3.27
C VAL A 41 9.63 -0.81 -1.77
N ILE A 42 8.57 -0.22 -1.23
CA ILE A 42 8.12 -0.34 0.16
C ILE A 42 6.81 -1.13 0.14
N CYS A 43 6.80 -2.29 0.79
CA CYS A 43 5.60 -3.10 0.95
C CYS A 43 4.98 -2.81 2.32
N THR A 44 3.66 -2.63 2.36
CA THR A 44 2.93 -2.37 3.61
C THR A 44 1.94 -3.49 3.95
N GLY A 45 1.51 -3.53 5.22
CA GLY A 45 0.53 -4.49 5.75
C GLY A 45 1.12 -5.47 6.75
N GLY A 46 0.40 -5.68 7.85
CA GLY A 46 0.78 -6.55 8.96
C GLY A 46 -0.12 -7.77 9.13
N VAL A 47 -0.36 -8.15 10.38
CA VAL A 47 -1.25 -9.23 10.82
C VAL A 47 -2.54 -8.61 11.39
N GLY A 48 -3.69 -9.25 11.15
CA GLY A 48 -4.98 -8.80 11.68
C GLY A 48 -6.12 -9.80 11.40
N GLU A 49 -7.05 -9.94 12.33
CA GLU A 49 -8.12 -10.96 12.30
C GLU A 49 -8.96 -10.94 11.01
N HIS A 50 -9.21 -9.76 10.45
CA HIS A 50 -9.98 -9.57 9.22
C HIS A 50 -9.12 -9.17 8.01
N PHE A 51 -7.80 -9.41 8.08
CA PHE A 51 -6.85 -8.98 7.05
C PHE A 51 -5.80 -10.04 6.71
N ASN A 52 -5.13 -10.57 7.72
CA ASN A 52 -4.09 -11.59 7.60
C ASN A 52 -3.98 -12.32 8.94
N THR A 53 -4.45 -13.56 9.00
CA THR A 53 -4.46 -14.37 10.22
C THR A 53 -3.20 -15.24 10.39
N THR A 54 -2.23 -15.11 9.50
CA THR A 54 -0.95 -15.83 9.60
C THR A 54 0.01 -15.13 10.57
N SER A 55 1.10 -15.81 10.95
CA SER A 55 2.17 -15.22 11.77
C SER A 55 3.13 -14.30 11.01
N THR A 56 3.05 -14.27 9.68
CA THR A 56 3.94 -13.47 8.83
C THR A 56 3.22 -12.21 8.36
N PRO A 57 3.82 -11.01 8.48
CA PRO A 57 3.21 -9.77 8.00
C PRO A 57 2.85 -9.82 6.52
N HIS A 58 1.71 -9.23 6.14
CA HIS A 58 1.26 -9.19 4.76
C HIS A 58 2.31 -8.61 3.79
N ALA A 59 3.00 -7.54 4.22
CA ALA A 59 4.07 -6.90 3.47
C ALA A 59 5.19 -7.88 3.06
N GLN A 60 5.45 -8.91 3.87
CA GLN A 60 6.45 -9.92 3.59
C GLN A 60 6.00 -10.86 2.46
N TYR A 61 4.72 -11.26 2.42
CA TYR A 61 4.17 -12.03 1.30
C TYR A 61 4.20 -11.25 -0.01
N VAL A 62 3.82 -9.96 0.03
CA VAL A 62 3.91 -9.07 -1.14
C VAL A 62 5.35 -8.97 -1.64
N LYS A 63 6.31 -8.74 -0.73
CA LYS A 63 7.74 -8.69 -1.06
C LYS A 63 8.22 -9.98 -1.70
N HIS A 64 7.91 -11.14 -1.11
CA HIS A 64 8.28 -12.45 -1.64
C HIS A 64 7.67 -12.71 -3.03
N TYR A 65 6.38 -12.37 -3.21
CA TYR A 65 5.73 -12.50 -4.51
C TYR A 65 6.44 -11.65 -5.57
N LEU A 66 6.68 -10.37 -5.30
CA LEU A 66 7.36 -9.47 -6.24
C LEU A 66 8.80 -9.90 -6.54
N MET A 67 9.51 -10.44 -5.54
CA MET A 67 10.84 -11.04 -5.74
C MET A 67 10.78 -12.26 -6.67
N SER A 68 9.79 -13.15 -6.48
CA SER A 68 9.59 -14.31 -7.35
C SER A 68 9.26 -13.93 -8.80
N LYS A 69 8.78 -12.70 -9.02
CA LYS A 69 8.47 -12.13 -10.35
C LYS A 69 9.63 -11.32 -10.94
N GLY A 70 10.80 -11.32 -10.30
CA GLY A 70 12.05 -10.80 -10.84
C GLY A 70 12.49 -9.44 -10.30
N ILE A 71 11.78 -8.83 -9.33
CA ILE A 71 12.30 -7.63 -8.65
C ILE A 71 13.46 -8.07 -7.73
N PRO A 72 14.69 -7.53 -7.88
CA PRO A 72 15.82 -7.95 -7.09
C PRO A 72 15.65 -7.52 -5.63
N LYS A 73 16.15 -8.34 -4.69
CA LYS A 73 16.07 -8.07 -3.24
C LYS A 73 16.56 -6.67 -2.86
N ALA A 74 17.60 -6.16 -3.54
CA ALA A 74 18.19 -4.83 -3.32
C ALA A 74 17.28 -3.65 -3.70
N SER A 75 16.20 -3.89 -4.44
CA SER A 75 15.18 -2.86 -4.74
C SER A 75 14.22 -2.64 -3.58
N PHE A 76 14.14 -3.56 -2.61
CA PHE A 76 13.21 -3.43 -1.50
C PHE A 76 13.84 -2.68 -0.33
N LEU A 77 13.08 -1.73 0.22
CA LEU A 77 13.38 -1.11 1.51
C LEU A 77 12.81 -1.98 2.66
N PRO A 78 13.04 -1.61 3.94
CA PRO A 78 12.35 -2.26 5.05
C PRO A 78 10.83 -2.28 4.84
N ILE A 79 10.20 -3.41 5.21
CA ILE A 79 8.75 -3.53 5.15
C ILE A 79 8.10 -2.64 6.21
N VAL A 80 6.85 -2.25 5.96
CA VAL A 80 6.05 -1.48 6.90
C VAL A 80 4.92 -2.37 7.42
N GLU A 81 5.06 -2.85 8.65
CA GLU A 81 4.05 -3.66 9.31
C GLU A 81 2.95 -2.75 9.87
N SER A 82 1.86 -2.62 9.13
CA SER A 82 0.75 -1.68 9.38
C SER A 82 -0.59 -2.41 9.47
N ARG A 83 -1.52 -1.88 10.26
CA ARG A 83 -2.85 -2.48 10.46
C ARG A 83 -3.93 -1.85 9.60
N PHE A 84 -3.75 -0.61 9.16
CA PHE A 84 -4.70 0.15 8.36
C PHE A 84 -4.01 1.30 7.61
N THR A 85 -4.72 1.94 6.68
CA THR A 85 -4.18 2.95 5.76
C THR A 85 -3.46 4.12 6.45
N PHE A 86 -3.95 4.58 7.61
CA PHE A 86 -3.25 5.61 8.37
C PHE A 86 -1.89 5.14 8.89
N GLU A 87 -1.77 3.87 9.30
CA GLU A 87 -0.49 3.27 9.66
C GLU A 87 0.39 2.99 8.45
N ASP A 88 -0.18 2.59 7.30
CA ASP A 88 0.59 2.49 6.06
C ASP A 88 1.37 3.78 5.81
N ALA A 89 0.71 4.93 5.96
CA ALA A 89 1.33 6.23 5.75
C ALA A 89 2.26 6.63 6.91
N THR A 90 1.78 6.61 8.16
CA THR A 90 2.54 7.15 9.30
C THR A 90 3.79 6.32 9.62
N LEU A 91 3.71 4.99 9.55
CA LEU A 91 4.87 4.12 9.79
C LEU A 91 5.87 4.18 8.64
N SER A 92 5.41 4.41 7.40
CA SER A 92 6.29 4.65 6.25
C SER A 92 7.17 5.91 6.40
N ARG A 93 6.84 6.85 7.31
CA ARG A 93 7.65 8.07 7.52
C ARG A 93 9.10 7.77 7.85
N SER A 94 9.35 6.76 8.69
CA SER A 94 10.69 6.36 9.08
C SER A 94 11.52 5.93 7.87
N VAL A 95 10.99 4.98 7.10
CA VAL A 95 11.62 4.42 5.89
C VAL A 95 11.83 5.51 4.83
N ILE A 96 10.82 6.32 4.57
CA ILE A 96 10.86 7.43 3.60
C ILE A 96 11.95 8.45 3.96
N LYS A 97 12.02 8.86 5.23
CA LYS A 97 12.99 9.85 5.71
C LYS A 97 14.42 9.30 5.66
N GLU A 98 14.62 8.09 6.18
CA GLU A 98 15.94 7.44 6.25
C GLU A 98 16.55 7.25 4.85
N HIS A 99 15.72 6.98 3.84
CA HIS A 99 16.17 6.75 2.46
C HIS A 99 16.07 8.00 1.57
N GLY A 100 15.78 9.17 2.16
CA GLY A 100 15.71 10.44 1.45
C GLY A 100 14.69 10.48 0.32
N ILE A 101 13.58 9.74 0.45
CA ILE A 101 12.54 9.64 -0.57
C ILE A 101 11.78 10.96 -0.66
N THR A 102 11.72 11.50 -1.89
CA THR A 102 11.12 12.81 -2.20
C THR A 102 9.88 12.70 -3.08
N SER A 103 9.66 11.53 -3.69
CA SER A 103 8.50 11.23 -4.53
C SER A 103 8.04 9.79 -4.31
N VAL A 104 6.73 9.59 -4.29
CA VAL A 104 6.09 8.29 -4.05
C VAL A 104 5.17 7.94 -5.22
N LEU A 105 5.37 6.74 -5.77
CA LEU A 105 4.38 6.07 -6.60
C LEU A 105 3.48 5.24 -5.67
N LEU A 106 2.30 5.76 -5.38
CA LEU A 106 1.36 5.12 -4.46
C LEU A 106 0.50 4.11 -5.25
N VAL A 107 0.71 2.82 -5.01
CA VAL A 107 -0.03 1.74 -5.68
C VAL A 107 -1.16 1.24 -4.76
N THR A 108 -2.39 1.35 -5.25
CA THR A 108 -3.61 0.89 -4.56
C THR A 108 -4.69 0.49 -5.57
N SER A 109 -5.82 -0.02 -5.10
CA SER A 109 -6.99 -0.31 -5.94
C SER A 109 -7.79 0.94 -6.24
N GLU A 110 -8.50 0.97 -7.38
CA GLU A 110 -9.33 2.10 -7.82
C GLU A 110 -10.32 2.58 -6.76
N PHE A 111 -11.12 1.67 -6.18
CA PHE A 111 -12.10 2.00 -5.13
C PHE A 111 -11.45 2.60 -3.87
N HIS A 112 -10.20 2.21 -3.58
CA HIS A 112 -9.48 2.60 -2.37
C HIS A 112 -8.65 3.90 -2.55
N LEU A 113 -8.50 4.38 -3.80
CA LEU A 113 -7.65 5.52 -4.11
C LEU A 113 -8.05 6.81 -3.35
N PRO A 114 -9.34 7.20 -3.23
CA PRO A 114 -9.72 8.41 -2.51
C PRO A 114 -9.20 8.41 -1.06
N ARG A 115 -9.27 7.26 -0.38
CA ARG A 115 -8.77 7.10 0.99
C ARG A 115 -7.27 7.15 1.09
N ALA A 116 -6.60 6.37 0.26
CA ALA A 116 -5.14 6.36 0.22
C ALA A 116 -4.59 7.77 -0.06
N LYS A 117 -5.18 8.50 -1.02
CA LYS A 117 -4.79 9.87 -1.36
C LYS A 117 -4.99 10.84 -0.19
N LEU A 118 -6.17 10.82 0.46
CA LEU A 118 -6.45 11.67 1.63
C LEU A 118 -5.41 11.48 2.72
N VAL A 119 -5.17 10.22 3.10
CA VAL A 119 -4.27 9.87 4.20
C VAL A 119 -2.81 10.20 3.85
N PHE A 120 -2.30 9.73 2.70
CA PHE A 120 -0.89 9.92 2.36
C PHE A 120 -0.54 11.40 2.13
N SER A 121 -1.40 12.18 1.47
CA SER A 121 -1.14 13.61 1.28
C SER A 121 -1.21 14.40 2.58
N GLY A 122 -2.09 14.02 3.52
CA GLY A 122 -2.15 14.64 4.84
C GLY A 122 -0.94 14.29 5.72
N VAL A 123 -0.44 13.05 5.63
CA VAL A 123 0.74 12.59 6.37
C VAL A 123 2.04 13.15 5.79
N PHE A 124 2.10 13.38 4.47
CA PHE A 124 3.29 13.80 3.73
C PHE A 124 3.03 15.03 2.84
N PRO A 125 2.81 16.22 3.43
CA PRO A 125 2.43 17.41 2.67
C PRO A 125 3.51 17.92 1.70
N THR A 126 4.77 17.53 1.90
CA THR A 126 5.92 17.98 1.09
C THR A 126 6.36 16.97 0.03
N LEU A 127 5.83 15.75 0.03
CA LEU A 127 6.19 14.75 -0.96
C LEU A 127 5.39 14.92 -2.25
N SER A 128 6.04 14.64 -3.38
CA SER A 128 5.34 14.48 -4.65
C SER A 128 4.70 13.09 -4.73
N PHE A 129 3.46 13.00 -5.24
CA PHE A 129 2.76 11.74 -5.41
C PHE A 129 2.36 11.51 -6.86
N ARG A 130 2.61 10.29 -7.35
CA ARG A 130 1.95 9.73 -8.52
C ARG A 130 1.10 8.55 -8.06
N TYR A 131 -0.20 8.60 -8.34
CA TYR A 131 -1.13 7.56 -7.94
C TYR A 131 -1.26 6.54 -9.06
N ILE A 132 -1.05 5.26 -8.73
CA ILE A 132 -1.14 4.15 -9.66
C ILE A 132 -2.27 3.25 -9.19
N THR A 133 -3.32 3.15 -10.02
CA THR A 133 -4.47 2.32 -9.72
C THR A 133 -4.30 0.94 -10.31
N ALA A 134 -4.55 -0.07 -9.48
CA ALA A 134 -4.70 -1.45 -9.89
C ALA A 134 -6.18 -1.75 -10.13
N VAL A 135 -6.47 -2.47 -11.21
CA VAL A 135 -7.81 -2.97 -11.52
C VAL A 135 -8.32 -3.80 -10.35
N THR A 136 -9.59 -3.67 -10.00
CA THR A 136 -10.21 -4.50 -8.95
C THR A 136 -10.95 -5.67 -9.61
N PRO A 137 -10.40 -6.90 -9.60
CA PRO A 137 -10.96 -8.02 -10.35
C PRO A 137 -12.07 -8.71 -9.56
N LEU A 138 -13.13 -7.97 -9.23
CA LEU A 138 -14.29 -8.44 -8.47
C LEU A 138 -15.58 -8.18 -9.23
N SER A 139 -16.68 -8.79 -8.80
CA SER A 139 -18.02 -8.48 -9.29
C SER A 139 -18.46 -7.06 -8.90
N GLU A 140 -19.45 -6.52 -9.61
CA GLU A 140 -20.02 -5.19 -9.30
C GLU A 140 -20.62 -5.14 -7.88
N GLU A 141 -21.23 -6.23 -7.42
CA GLU A 141 -21.82 -6.33 -6.08
C GLU A 141 -20.74 -6.26 -4.99
N GLU A 142 -19.66 -7.03 -5.14
CA GLU A 142 -18.53 -6.98 -4.21
C GLU A 142 -17.82 -5.62 -4.22
N LEU A 143 -17.69 -5.00 -5.40
CA LEU A 143 -17.11 -3.67 -5.53
C LEU A 143 -17.96 -2.61 -4.81
N LEU A 144 -19.28 -2.69 -4.93
CA LEU A 144 -20.20 -1.77 -4.25
C LEU A 144 -20.08 -1.86 -2.72
N GLU A 145 -19.92 -3.07 -2.17
CA GLU A 145 -19.70 -3.25 -0.73
C GLU A 145 -18.37 -2.65 -0.27
N LEU A 146 -17.31 -2.77 -1.09
CA LEU A 146 -16.04 -2.12 -0.81
C LEU A 146 -16.16 -0.59 -0.84
N GLU A 147 -16.89 -0.02 -1.79
CA GLU A 147 -17.12 1.42 -1.87
C GLU A 147 -17.91 1.96 -0.66
N LYS A 148 -18.94 1.23 -0.22
CA LYS A 148 -19.67 1.55 1.03
C LYS A 148 -18.74 1.53 2.24
N HIS A 149 -17.87 0.52 2.33
CA HIS A 149 -16.88 0.44 3.39
C HIS A 149 -15.91 1.64 3.36
N GLU A 150 -15.41 2.03 2.19
CA GLU A 150 -14.52 3.19 2.05
C GLU A 150 -15.18 4.50 2.54
N LEU A 151 -16.44 4.72 2.19
CA LEU A 151 -17.21 5.90 2.63
C LEU A 151 -17.42 5.91 4.15
N ALA A 152 -17.72 4.76 4.75
CA ALA A 152 -17.90 4.65 6.20
C ALA A 152 -16.61 4.94 6.98
N VAL A 153 -15.45 4.62 6.41
CA VAL A 153 -14.14 4.78 7.05
C VAL A 153 -13.53 6.17 6.81
N MET A 154 -13.93 6.88 5.76
CA MET A 154 -13.45 8.23 5.41
C MET A 154 -13.42 9.21 6.57
N GLU A 155 -14.51 9.27 7.33
CA GLU A 155 -14.64 10.21 8.43
C GLU A 155 -13.67 9.90 9.59
N ARG A 156 -13.40 8.61 9.85
CA ARG A 156 -12.37 8.19 10.80
C ARG A 156 -11.00 8.68 10.37
N GLU A 157 -10.66 8.57 9.09
CA GLU A 157 -9.35 9.01 8.58
C GLU A 157 -9.16 10.52 8.66
N ARG A 158 -10.22 11.31 8.42
CA ARG A 158 -10.18 12.77 8.63
C ARG A 158 -9.86 13.11 10.09
N ARG A 159 -10.49 12.43 11.05
CA ARG A 159 -10.21 12.63 12.48
C ARG A 159 -8.79 12.24 12.85
N ASN A 160 -8.29 11.11 12.34
CA ASN A 160 -6.91 10.68 12.56
C ASN A 160 -5.91 11.75 12.08
N LEU A 161 -6.15 12.37 10.92
CA LEU A 161 -5.26 13.42 10.40
C LEU A 161 -5.22 14.68 11.28
N LEU A 162 -6.34 15.06 11.91
CA LEU A 162 -6.37 16.21 12.83
C LEU A 162 -5.46 16.01 14.05
N THR A 163 -5.25 14.76 14.49
CA THR A 163 -4.34 14.44 15.60
C THR A 163 -2.86 14.67 15.25
N LEU A 164 -2.51 14.76 13.96
CA LEU A 164 -1.13 15.03 13.51
C LEU A 164 -0.79 16.52 13.48
N THR A 165 -1.79 17.39 13.48
CA THR A 165 -1.64 18.85 13.45
C THR A 165 -1.85 19.51 14.81
N SER A 166 -2.15 18.71 15.83
CA SER A 166 -2.33 19.12 17.23
C SER A 166 -1.00 19.03 17.97
#